data_AF-A0A8J7D9H5-F1
#
_entry.id   AF-A0A8J7D9H5-F1
#
_cell.length_a   1.000
_cell.length_b   1.000
_cell.length_c   1.000
_cell.angle_alpha   90.00
_cell.angle_beta   90.00
_cell.angle_gamma   90.00
#
_symmetry.space_group_name_H-M   'P 1'
#
loop_
_entity.id
_entity.type
_entity.pdbx_description
1 polymer ?
#
loop_
_entity_poly.entity_id
_entity_poly.type
_entity_poly.pdbx_seq_one_letter_code
_entity_poly.pdbx_strand_id
1 'polypeptide(L)'
;MNRKKQVLVSLTLMAVISFYLVVGLPKPAYAMHIMEGFLPVQWAVFWWIVALPFFILGLRNLTRVTQANPELKLLLGLAGAFTFVLSALKIPSVTGSCSHPTGTGLGAVLFGPLTMTVLGSLVLLFQALLLAHGGLTTLGANAFSMAIAGPFVAYWIYNFTIKLGSKPQIAIFLAAAIADLLTYIITSIQLALAFPAPVGGFLASFAKFAGIFAITQVPLAISEGLLTVLVWNWLQSYNPQELELLKLIKQERQSNESI
;
A
#
# COMPACT_ATOMS: atom_id res chain seq x y z
N MET A 1 50.17 33.47 -3.19
CA MET A 1 49.46 32.64 -4.18
C MET A 1 48.85 33.56 -5.23
N ASN A 2 49.04 33.30 -6.53
CA ASN A 2 48.64 34.22 -7.60
C ASN A 2 47.10 34.35 -7.66
N ARG A 3 46.53 35.56 -7.87
CA ARG A 3 45.06 35.82 -7.82
C ARG A 3 44.27 34.87 -8.74
N LYS A 4 44.82 34.56 -9.92
CA LYS A 4 44.25 33.56 -10.86
C LYS A 4 44.16 32.15 -10.26
N LYS A 5 45.16 31.75 -9.46
CA LYS A 5 45.22 30.44 -8.80
C LYS A 5 44.21 30.35 -7.65
N GLN A 6 43.99 31.45 -6.92
CA GLN A 6 42.92 31.54 -5.89
C GLN A 6 41.52 31.42 -6.49
N VAL A 7 41.26 32.11 -7.61
CA VAL A 7 39.97 32.02 -8.32
C VAL A 7 39.74 30.61 -8.86
N LEU A 8 40.76 29.99 -9.47
CA LEU A 8 40.65 28.63 -9.99
C LEU A 8 40.35 27.62 -8.88
N VAL A 9 41.02 27.73 -7.73
CA VAL A 9 40.76 26.86 -6.56
C VAL A 9 39.35 27.07 -6.01
N SER A 10 38.84 28.30 -5.97
CA SER A 10 37.47 28.58 -5.50
C SER A 10 36.42 27.98 -6.44
N LEU A 11 36.64 28.06 -7.77
CA LEU A 11 35.72 27.52 -8.76
C LEU A 11 35.69 25.99 -8.74
N THR A 12 36.85 25.34 -8.59
CA THR A 12 36.90 23.88 -8.45
C THR A 12 36.25 23.43 -7.15
N LEU A 13 36.44 24.14 -6.04
CA LEU A 13 35.77 23.84 -4.78
C LEU A 13 34.25 23.98 -4.90
N MET A 14 33.75 25.06 -5.51
CA MET A 14 32.32 25.26 -5.74
C MET A 14 31.72 24.18 -6.65
N ALA A 15 32.43 23.76 -7.69
CA ALA A 15 31.98 22.70 -8.58
C ALA A 15 31.92 21.34 -7.87
N VAL A 16 32.95 21.00 -7.07
CA VAL A 16 32.98 19.76 -6.28
C VAL A 16 31.89 19.76 -5.22
N ILE A 17 31.69 20.87 -4.50
CA ILE A 17 30.62 20.99 -3.49
C ILE A 17 29.25 20.92 -4.16
N SER A 18 29.05 21.60 -5.29
CA SER A 18 27.78 21.55 -6.02
C SER A 18 27.49 20.16 -6.56
N PHE A 19 28.50 19.46 -7.09
CA PHE A 19 28.38 18.08 -7.53
C PHE A 19 28.08 17.13 -6.36
N TYR A 20 28.80 17.30 -5.24
CA TYR A 20 28.56 16.52 -4.03
C TYR A 20 27.16 16.76 -3.46
N LEU A 21 26.67 18.00 -3.48
CA LEU A 21 25.30 18.33 -3.08
C LEU A 21 24.30 17.70 -4.05
N VAL A 22 24.48 17.84 -5.37
CA VAL A 22 23.54 17.27 -6.36
C VAL A 22 23.49 15.74 -6.32
N VAL A 23 24.63 15.07 -6.11
CA VAL A 23 24.72 13.59 -6.02
C VAL A 23 24.35 13.08 -4.63
N GLY A 24 24.67 13.84 -3.59
CA GLY A 24 24.38 13.52 -2.19
C GLY A 24 22.99 13.95 -1.72
N LEU A 25 22.26 14.73 -2.52
CA LEU A 25 20.85 14.99 -2.28
C LEU A 25 20.14 13.62 -2.25
N PRO A 26 19.42 13.29 -1.16
CA PRO A 26 18.60 12.09 -1.15
C PRO A 26 17.65 12.19 -2.34
N LYS A 27 17.80 11.27 -3.30
CA LYS A 27 16.85 11.13 -4.40
C LYS A 27 15.47 10.96 -3.75
N PRO A 28 14.42 11.64 -4.23
CA PRO A 28 13.10 11.46 -3.67
C PRO A 28 12.77 9.97 -3.74
N ALA A 29 12.71 9.33 -2.58
CA ALA A 29 12.16 8.00 -2.50
C ALA A 29 10.71 8.15 -2.95
N TYR A 30 10.37 7.53 -4.08
CA TYR A 30 8.98 7.41 -4.53
C TYR A 30 8.27 6.44 -3.59
N ALA A 31 8.03 6.92 -2.37
CA ALA A 31 7.34 6.20 -1.33
C ALA A 31 5.86 6.14 -1.70
N MET A 32 5.29 4.94 -1.58
CA MET A 32 3.86 4.73 -1.77
C MET A 32 3.04 5.46 -0.70
N HIS A 33 3.62 5.64 0.49
CA HIS A 33 3.00 6.27 1.65
C HIS A 33 3.27 7.77 1.68
N ILE A 34 2.25 8.54 2.02
CA ILE A 34 2.38 9.96 2.29
C ILE A 34 3.21 10.13 3.58
N MET A 35 4.33 10.85 3.49
CA MET A 35 5.27 11.04 4.59
C MET A 35 4.70 11.88 5.73
N GLU A 36 5.22 11.67 6.94
CA GLU A 36 4.88 12.46 8.12
C GLU A 36 4.99 13.98 7.86
N GLY A 37 3.98 14.74 8.31
CA GLY A 37 3.97 16.20 8.19
C GLY A 37 3.78 16.72 6.76
N PHE A 38 3.58 15.84 5.76
CA PHE A 38 3.36 16.29 4.38
C PHE A 38 2.00 16.94 4.21
N LEU A 39 0.94 16.37 4.78
CA LEU A 39 -0.41 16.92 4.63
C LEU A 39 -0.66 18.10 5.58
N PRO A 40 -1.36 19.16 5.13
CA PRO A 40 -1.89 20.17 6.03
C PRO A 40 -2.80 19.54 7.08
N VAL A 41 -2.80 20.10 8.29
CA VAL A 41 -3.53 19.55 9.46
C VAL A 41 -5.01 19.26 9.14
N GLN A 42 -5.66 20.15 8.38
CA GLN A 42 -7.06 19.99 7.97
C GLN A 42 -7.29 18.70 7.17
N TRP A 43 -6.40 18.41 6.21
CA TRP A 43 -6.46 17.19 5.40
C TRP A 43 -6.08 15.94 6.18
N ALA A 44 -5.10 16.04 7.07
CA ALA A 44 -4.74 14.94 7.96
C ALA A 44 -5.93 14.52 8.84
N VAL A 45 -6.59 15.48 9.48
CA VAL A 45 -7.80 15.24 10.31
C VAL A 45 -8.95 14.70 9.47
N PHE A 46 -9.20 15.27 8.29
CA PHE A 46 -10.24 14.79 7.37
C PHE A 46 -10.07 13.30 7.06
N TRP A 47 -8.86 12.88 6.67
CA TRP A 47 -8.62 11.47 6.31
C TRP A 47 -8.71 10.52 7.50
N TRP A 48 -8.35 10.97 8.71
CA TRP A 48 -8.63 10.21 9.94
C TRP A 48 -10.13 10.03 10.16
N ILE A 49 -10.93 11.09 10.03
CA ILE A 49 -12.39 11.01 10.16
C ILE A 49 -12.99 10.03 9.15
N VAL A 50 -12.50 10.03 7.91
CA VAL A 50 -12.97 9.13 6.86
C VAL A 50 -12.53 7.68 7.10
N ALA A 51 -11.31 7.44 7.58
CA ALA A 51 -10.78 6.09 7.77
C ALA A 51 -11.34 5.39 9.04
N LEU A 52 -11.60 6.14 10.11
CA LEU A 52 -12.02 5.60 11.41
C LEU A 52 -13.29 4.72 11.37
N PRO A 53 -14.37 5.09 10.67
CA PRO A 53 -15.56 4.26 10.57
C PRO A 53 -15.25 2.86 10.02
N PHE A 54 -14.44 2.76 8.97
CA PHE A 54 -14.04 1.49 8.38
C PHE A 54 -13.18 0.68 9.34
N PHE A 55 -12.22 1.32 10.02
CA PHE A 55 -11.40 0.65 11.03
C PHE A 55 -12.25 0.11 12.19
N ILE A 56 -13.23 0.89 12.68
CA ILE A 56 -14.14 0.47 13.77
C ILE A 56 -15.01 -0.72 13.32
N LEU A 57 -15.57 -0.67 12.10
CA LEU A 57 -16.32 -1.79 11.54
C LEU A 57 -15.45 -3.03 11.36
N GLY A 58 -14.21 -2.84 10.89
CA GLY A 58 -13.21 -3.89 10.80
C GLY A 58 -12.90 -4.51 12.16
N LEU A 59 -12.72 -3.70 13.20
CA LEU A 59 -12.41 -4.16 14.55
C LEU A 59 -13.58 -4.96 15.16
N ARG A 60 -14.81 -4.49 14.97
CA ARG A 60 -16.02 -5.23 15.39
C ARG A 60 -16.12 -6.57 14.69
N ASN A 61 -15.92 -6.59 13.38
CA ASN A 61 -15.93 -7.81 12.60
C ASN A 61 -14.81 -8.78 13.03
N LEU A 62 -13.59 -8.26 13.21
CA LEU A 62 -12.44 -9.04 13.63
C LEU A 62 -12.65 -9.67 15.00
N THR A 63 -13.21 -8.90 15.93
CA THR A 63 -13.56 -9.38 17.28
C THR A 63 -14.59 -10.50 17.21
N ARG A 64 -15.66 -10.33 16.42
CA ARG A 64 -16.68 -11.37 16.24
C ARG A 64 -16.10 -12.65 15.65
N VAL A 65 -15.31 -12.54 14.59
CA VAL A 65 -14.68 -13.70 13.91
C VAL A 65 -13.72 -14.44 14.82
N THR A 66 -12.90 -13.72 15.59
CA THR A 66 -11.92 -14.33 16.50
C THR A 66 -12.53 -14.85 17.81
N GLN A 67 -13.73 -14.42 18.16
CA GLN A 67 -14.51 -15.02 19.26
C GLN A 67 -15.15 -16.33 18.81
N ALA A 68 -15.68 -16.38 17.59
CA ALA A 68 -16.25 -17.60 17.02
C ALA A 68 -15.17 -18.67 16.76
N ASN A 69 -14.00 -18.25 16.28
CA ASN A 69 -12.89 -19.14 15.92
C ASN A 69 -11.58 -18.67 16.57
N PRO A 70 -11.27 -19.09 17.81
CA PRO A 70 -10.10 -18.61 18.56
C PRO A 70 -8.75 -18.88 17.88
N GLU A 71 -8.66 -19.99 17.13
CA GLU A 71 -7.48 -20.38 16.34
C GLU A 71 -7.09 -19.33 15.27
N LEU A 72 -8.05 -18.54 14.78
CA LEU A 72 -7.78 -17.47 13.83
C LEU A 72 -6.96 -16.33 14.41
N LYS A 73 -6.96 -16.13 15.73
CA LYS A 73 -6.14 -15.06 16.34
C LYS A 73 -4.67 -15.26 16.03
N LEU A 74 -4.19 -16.50 16.13
CA LEU A 74 -2.81 -16.85 15.83
C LEU A 74 -2.51 -16.66 14.34
N LEU A 75 -3.40 -17.15 13.46
CA LEU A 75 -3.26 -17.03 12.01
C LEU A 75 -3.23 -15.55 11.56
N LEU A 76 -4.12 -14.72 12.10
CA LEU A 76 -4.20 -13.29 11.79
C LEU A 76 -2.98 -12.53 12.30
N GLY A 77 -2.47 -12.88 13.49
CA GLY A 77 -1.23 -12.32 14.03
C GLY A 77 -0.02 -12.67 13.15
N LEU A 78 0.10 -13.94 12.74
CA LEU A 78 1.15 -14.39 11.82
C LEU A 78 1.02 -13.71 10.45
N ALA A 79 -0.20 -13.59 9.92
CA ALA A 79 -0.46 -12.90 8.66
C ALA A 79 -0.05 -11.43 8.73
N GLY A 80 -0.43 -10.71 9.79
CA GLY A 80 -0.03 -9.32 9.99
C GLY A 80 1.49 -9.15 10.11
N ALA A 81 2.15 -10.00 10.89
CA ALA A 81 3.61 -10.00 11.03
C ALA A 81 4.31 -10.32 9.70
N PHE A 82 3.81 -11.32 8.96
CA PHE A 82 4.32 -11.69 7.65
C PHE A 82 4.14 -10.57 6.62
N THR A 83 2.96 -9.94 6.56
CA THR A 83 2.71 -8.78 5.68
C THR A 83 3.64 -7.63 6.03
N PHE A 84 3.85 -7.34 7.32
CA PHE A 84 4.82 -6.32 7.75
C PHE A 84 6.25 -6.66 7.31
N VAL A 85 6.71 -7.90 7.55
CA VAL A 85 8.06 -8.34 7.15
C VAL A 85 8.22 -8.32 5.62
N LEU A 86 7.24 -8.81 4.87
CA LEU A 86 7.25 -8.74 3.41
C LEU A 86 7.33 -7.30 2.92
N SER A 87 6.59 -6.38 3.55
CA SER A 87 6.66 -4.95 3.23
C SER A 87 8.01 -4.30 3.56
N ALA A 88 8.85 -4.95 4.37
CA ALA A 88 10.21 -4.50 4.66
C ALA A 88 11.25 -5.08 3.68
N LEU A 89 10.90 -6.12 2.91
CA LEU A 89 11.78 -6.71 1.91
C LEU A 89 11.84 -5.82 0.66
N LYS A 90 13.05 -5.36 0.33
CA LYS A 90 13.30 -4.57 -0.88
C LYS A 90 13.31 -5.48 -2.10
N ILE A 91 12.29 -5.37 -2.94
CA ILE A 91 12.27 -6.01 -4.25
C ILE A 91 12.86 -5.00 -5.25
N PRO A 92 13.86 -5.40 -6.06
CA PRO A 92 14.39 -4.52 -7.11
C PRO A 92 13.27 -4.21 -8.11
N SER A 93 12.90 -2.94 -8.23
CA SER A 93 11.93 -2.53 -9.25
C SER A 93 12.61 -2.40 -10.61
N VAL A 94 11.83 -2.57 -11.67
CA VAL A 94 12.26 -2.48 -13.08
C VAL A 94 12.86 -1.09 -13.42
N THR A 95 12.60 -0.07 -12.59
CA THR A 95 13.08 1.31 -12.77
C THR A 95 14.19 1.72 -11.80
N GLY A 96 14.78 0.78 -11.04
CA GLY A 96 15.89 1.06 -10.13
C GLY A 96 15.51 1.71 -8.79
N SER A 97 14.21 1.82 -8.50
CA SER A 97 13.70 2.17 -7.16
C SER A 97 13.66 0.93 -6.25
N CYS A 98 13.79 1.14 -4.94
CA CYS A 98 13.45 0.10 -3.96
C CYS A 98 11.94 0.14 -3.74
N SER A 99 11.25 -0.93 -4.14
CA SER A 99 9.82 -1.10 -3.87
C SER A 99 9.61 -2.24 -2.89
N HIS A 100 8.47 -2.25 -2.22
CA HIS A 100 8.08 -3.34 -1.34
C HIS A 100 6.66 -3.78 -1.68
N PRO A 101 6.37 -5.08 -1.58
CA PRO A 101 5.03 -5.59 -1.83
C PRO A 101 4.09 -5.10 -0.72
N THR A 102 2.90 -4.66 -1.12
CA THR A 102 1.89 -4.09 -0.23
C THR A 102 1.04 -5.20 0.42
N GLY A 103 0.90 -6.34 -0.26
CA GLY A 103 0.14 -7.51 0.21
C GLY A 103 -1.37 -7.28 0.27
N THR A 104 -1.86 -6.15 -0.26
CA THR A 104 -3.26 -5.71 -0.13
C THR A 104 -4.22 -6.66 -0.84
N GLY A 105 -3.87 -7.06 -2.07
CA GLY A 105 -4.67 -7.97 -2.89
C GLY A 105 -4.81 -9.35 -2.27
N LEU A 106 -3.68 -9.98 -1.93
CA LEU A 106 -3.67 -11.32 -1.33
C LEU A 106 -4.37 -11.33 0.03
N GLY A 107 -4.08 -10.35 0.89
CA GLY A 107 -4.71 -10.23 2.21
C GLY A 107 -6.23 -10.05 2.12
N ALA A 108 -6.72 -9.27 1.15
CA ALA A 108 -8.15 -9.10 0.93
C ALA A 108 -8.84 -10.39 0.46
N VAL A 109 -8.18 -11.18 -0.39
CA VAL A 109 -8.71 -12.47 -0.87
C VAL A 109 -8.76 -13.51 0.26
N LEU A 110 -7.74 -13.53 1.13
CA LEU A 110 -7.62 -14.51 2.22
C LEU A 110 -8.47 -14.14 3.45
N PHE A 111 -8.41 -12.89 3.92
CA PHE A 111 -8.99 -12.48 5.21
C PHE A 111 -10.25 -11.61 5.07
N GLY A 112 -10.54 -11.15 3.86
CA GLY A 112 -11.63 -10.24 3.56
C GLY A 112 -11.30 -8.77 3.84
N PRO A 113 -12.02 -7.84 3.17
CA PRO A 113 -11.67 -6.42 3.17
C PRO A 113 -11.84 -5.76 4.55
N LEU A 114 -12.87 -6.13 5.31
CA LEU A 114 -13.09 -5.58 6.66
C LEU A 114 -11.96 -5.94 7.63
N THR A 115 -11.46 -7.18 7.59
CA THR A 115 -10.33 -7.61 8.42
C THR A 115 -9.05 -6.86 8.02
N MET A 116 -8.86 -6.64 6.72
CA MET A 116 -7.72 -5.89 6.19
C MET A 116 -7.71 -4.43 6.59
N THR A 117 -8.86 -3.81 6.88
CA THR A 117 -8.87 -2.44 7.43
C THR A 117 -8.11 -2.35 8.75
N VAL A 118 -8.14 -3.40 9.58
CA VAL A 118 -7.43 -3.44 10.86
C VAL A 118 -5.98 -3.88 10.65
N LEU A 119 -5.78 -5.03 9.98
CA LEU A 119 -4.43 -5.57 9.77
C LEU A 119 -3.55 -4.59 8.96
N GLY A 120 -4.09 -4.03 7.88
CA GLY A 120 -3.39 -3.03 7.08
C GLY A 120 -3.06 -1.77 7.87
N SER A 121 -4.00 -1.26 8.69
CA SER A 121 -3.72 -0.11 9.55
C SER A 121 -2.65 -0.38 10.60
N LEU A 122 -2.60 -1.60 11.16
CA LEU A 122 -1.53 -2.01 12.08
C LEU A 122 -0.18 -2.13 11.38
N VAL A 123 -0.15 -2.69 10.16
CA VAL A 123 1.07 -2.73 9.33
C VAL A 123 1.57 -1.32 9.05
N LEU A 124 0.69 -0.41 8.62
CA LEU A 124 1.03 0.99 8.38
C LEU A 124 1.54 1.70 9.64
N LEU A 125 0.96 1.41 10.80
CA LEU A 125 1.42 1.95 12.08
C LEU A 125 2.84 1.47 12.38
N PHE A 126 3.14 0.18 12.21
CA PHE A 126 4.49 -0.34 12.41
C PHE A 126 5.47 0.19 11.37
N GLN A 127 5.06 0.38 10.12
CA GLN A 127 5.89 1.01 9.09
C GLN A 127 6.26 2.45 9.48
N ALA A 128 5.30 3.22 9.99
CA ALA A 128 5.54 4.59 10.47
C ALA A 128 6.49 4.61 11.68
N LEU A 129 6.30 3.71 12.65
CA LEU A 129 7.06 3.70 13.90
C LEU A 129 8.45 3.05 13.79
N LEU A 130 8.58 1.96 13.04
CA LEU A 130 9.79 1.12 13.04
C LEU A 130 10.66 1.33 11.79
N LEU A 131 10.04 1.66 10.66
CA LEU A 131 10.73 1.82 9.37
C LEU A 131 10.85 3.27 8.92
N ALA A 132 10.31 4.21 9.72
CA ALA A 132 10.16 5.63 9.34
C ALA A 132 9.56 5.78 7.94
N HIS A 133 8.60 4.91 7.60
CA HIS A 133 7.95 4.84 6.31
C HIS A 133 6.47 5.21 6.45
N GLY A 134 6.07 6.32 5.81
CA GLY A 134 4.75 6.94 6.05
C GLY A 134 4.78 7.96 7.17
N GLY A 135 3.72 8.00 7.97
CA GLY A 135 3.56 8.95 9.08
C GLY A 135 2.35 8.63 9.95
N LEU A 136 2.37 9.10 11.20
CA LEU A 136 1.26 9.09 12.16
C LEU A 136 0.19 10.12 11.80
N THR A 137 0.57 11.35 11.43
CA THR A 137 -0.41 12.36 11.00
C THR A 137 -1.08 11.97 9.69
N THR A 138 -0.33 11.34 8.79
CA THR A 138 -0.80 10.87 7.48
C THR A 138 -1.35 9.44 7.52
N LEU A 139 -1.33 8.77 8.68
CA LEU A 139 -1.79 7.39 8.84
C LEU A 139 -3.23 7.21 8.37
N GLY A 140 -4.13 8.16 8.67
CA GLY A 140 -5.51 8.11 8.18
C GLY A 140 -5.62 8.10 6.66
N ALA A 141 -4.81 8.92 5.97
CA ALA A 141 -4.81 9.00 4.51
C ALA A 141 -4.23 7.72 3.88
N ASN A 142 -3.11 7.23 4.42
CA ASN A 142 -2.48 5.98 3.99
C ASN A 142 -3.38 4.76 4.28
N ALA A 143 -4.04 4.72 5.44
CA ALA A 143 -4.99 3.66 5.78
C ALA A 143 -6.19 3.66 4.83
N PHE A 144 -6.69 4.83 4.45
CA PHE A 144 -7.79 4.91 3.50
C PHE A 144 -7.42 4.32 2.13
N SER A 145 -6.25 4.65 1.58
CA SER A 145 -5.85 4.10 0.28
C SER A 145 -5.49 2.62 0.36
N MET A 146 -4.64 2.23 1.32
CA MET A 146 -3.98 0.92 1.35
C MET A 146 -4.70 -0.14 2.20
N ALA A 147 -5.32 0.25 3.32
CA ALA A 147 -5.98 -0.71 4.22
C ALA A 147 -7.50 -0.80 3.95
N ILE A 148 -8.07 0.21 3.28
CA ILE A 148 -9.51 0.29 3.02
C ILE A 148 -9.76 0.14 1.51
N ALA A 149 -9.49 1.16 0.70
CA ALA A 149 -9.91 1.17 -0.69
C ALA A 149 -9.28 0.04 -1.52
N GLY A 150 -7.96 -0.16 -1.40
CA GLY A 150 -7.25 -1.26 -2.07
C GLY A 150 -7.87 -2.63 -1.76
N PRO A 151 -7.96 -3.06 -0.49
CA PRO A 151 -8.56 -4.34 -0.12
C PRO A 151 -10.02 -4.51 -0.54
N PHE A 152 -10.84 -3.47 -0.44
CA PHE A 152 -12.24 -3.54 -0.90
C PHE A 152 -12.32 -3.78 -2.42
N VAL A 153 -11.50 -3.09 -3.21
CA VAL A 153 -11.47 -3.28 -4.66
C VAL A 153 -10.84 -4.62 -5.04
N ALA A 154 -9.77 -5.05 -4.38
CA ALA A 154 -9.20 -6.39 -4.57
C ALA A 154 -10.27 -7.48 -4.38
N TYR A 155 -11.03 -7.40 -3.29
CA TYR A 155 -12.09 -8.35 -3.00
C TYR A 155 -13.19 -8.33 -4.06
N TRP A 156 -13.61 -7.14 -4.50
CA TRP A 156 -14.64 -7.00 -5.53
C TRP A 156 -14.16 -7.54 -6.89
N ILE A 157 -12.96 -7.14 -7.34
CA ILE A 157 -12.35 -7.61 -8.58
C ILE A 157 -12.17 -9.12 -8.57
N TYR A 158 -11.69 -9.70 -7.46
CA TYR A 158 -11.54 -11.14 -7.33
C TYR A 158 -12.89 -11.84 -7.53
N ASN A 159 -13.92 -11.47 -6.77
CA ASN A 159 -15.21 -12.15 -6.84
C ASN A 159 -15.90 -11.92 -8.19
N PHE A 160 -15.78 -10.72 -8.78
CA PHE A 160 -16.31 -10.42 -10.10
C PHE A 160 -15.64 -11.27 -11.19
N THR A 161 -14.32 -11.38 -11.16
CA THR A 161 -13.55 -12.17 -12.13
C THR A 161 -13.87 -13.66 -12.02
N ILE A 162 -14.03 -14.18 -10.80
CA ILE A 162 -14.48 -15.57 -10.56
C ILE A 162 -15.91 -15.79 -11.09
N LYS A 163 -16.84 -14.85 -10.86
CA LYS A 163 -18.22 -14.94 -11.36
C LYS A 163 -18.30 -14.97 -12.89
N LEU A 164 -17.33 -14.36 -13.59
CA LEU A 164 -17.21 -14.44 -15.04
C LEU A 164 -16.64 -15.78 -15.55
N GLY A 165 -16.36 -16.74 -14.68
CA GLY A 165 -15.83 -18.06 -15.05
C GLY A 165 -14.32 -18.07 -15.33
N SER A 166 -13.59 -17.01 -14.93
CA SER A 166 -12.14 -16.96 -15.10
C SER A 166 -11.39 -17.83 -14.09
N LYS A 167 -10.17 -18.24 -14.44
CA LYS A 167 -9.31 -19.05 -13.56
C LYS A 167 -8.92 -18.28 -12.28
N PRO A 168 -8.81 -18.93 -11.11
CA PRO A 168 -8.42 -18.28 -9.86
C PRO A 168 -7.12 -17.47 -9.94
N GLN A 169 -6.14 -17.95 -10.70
CA GLN A 169 -4.86 -17.26 -10.89
C GLN A 169 -5.04 -15.89 -11.56
N ILE A 170 -5.94 -15.80 -12.55
CA ILE A 170 -6.24 -14.54 -13.25
C ILE A 170 -6.97 -13.59 -12.30
N ALA A 171 -7.94 -14.11 -11.55
CA ALA A 171 -8.68 -13.32 -10.56
C ALA A 171 -7.75 -12.71 -9.50
N ILE A 172 -6.75 -13.47 -9.06
CA ILE A 172 -5.78 -13.05 -8.03
C ILE A 172 -4.78 -12.04 -8.59
N PHE A 173 -4.26 -12.29 -9.80
CA PHE A 173 -3.41 -11.32 -10.49
C PHE A 173 -4.12 -9.97 -10.62
N LEU A 174 -5.35 -9.96 -11.15
CA LEU A 174 -6.12 -8.75 -11.35
C LEU A 174 -6.49 -8.08 -10.02
N ALA A 175 -6.86 -8.85 -9.01
CA ALA A 175 -7.19 -8.30 -7.69
C ALA A 175 -6.00 -7.56 -7.07
N ALA A 176 -4.79 -8.14 -7.11
CA ALA A 176 -3.58 -7.49 -6.60
C ALA A 176 -3.18 -6.28 -7.46
N ALA A 177 -3.01 -6.46 -8.77
CA ALA A 177 -2.53 -5.39 -9.65
C ALA A 177 -3.48 -4.17 -9.67
N ILE A 178 -4.81 -4.40 -9.71
CA ILE A 178 -5.78 -3.30 -9.72
C ILE A 178 -5.86 -2.61 -8.35
N ALA A 179 -5.76 -3.35 -7.25
CA ALA A 179 -5.76 -2.76 -5.91
C ALA A 179 -4.54 -1.87 -5.65
N ASP A 180 -3.36 -2.28 -6.11
CA ASP A 180 -2.14 -1.47 -5.99
C ASP A 180 -2.24 -0.20 -6.84
N LEU A 181 -2.71 -0.32 -8.09
CA LEU A 181 -2.95 0.84 -8.96
C LEU A 181 -4.01 1.79 -8.36
N LEU A 182 -5.06 1.25 -7.76
CA LEU A 182 -6.09 2.08 -7.13
C LEU A 182 -5.55 2.82 -5.92
N THR A 183 -4.76 2.14 -5.08
CA THR A 183 -4.10 2.76 -3.93
C THR A 183 -3.32 3.98 -4.38
N TYR A 184 -2.55 3.83 -5.46
CA TYR A 184 -1.83 4.92 -6.09
C TYR A 184 -2.74 6.05 -6.58
N ILE A 185 -3.82 5.73 -7.30
CA ILE A 185 -4.77 6.72 -7.82
C ILE A 185 -5.37 7.53 -6.66
N ILE A 186 -5.77 6.86 -5.58
CA ILE A 186 -6.34 7.50 -4.39
C ILE A 186 -5.31 8.39 -3.72
N THR A 187 -4.08 7.92 -3.50
CA THR A 187 -3.00 8.76 -2.97
C THR A 187 -2.76 9.99 -3.86
N SER A 188 -2.82 9.84 -5.19
CA SER A 188 -2.69 10.99 -6.11
C SER A 188 -3.84 11.99 -5.98
N ILE A 189 -5.07 11.51 -5.76
CA ILE A 189 -6.24 12.35 -5.47
C ILE A 189 -6.05 13.07 -4.14
N GLN A 190 -5.63 12.37 -3.08
CA GLN A 190 -5.36 12.93 -1.76
C GLN A 190 -4.37 14.09 -1.84
N LEU A 191 -3.27 13.90 -2.56
CA LEU A 191 -2.26 14.93 -2.76
C LEU A 191 -2.75 16.09 -3.65
N ALA A 192 -3.50 15.80 -4.70
CA ALA A 192 -4.05 16.83 -5.59
C ALA A 192 -5.10 17.71 -4.90
N LEU A 193 -5.89 17.15 -3.98
CA LEU A 193 -6.83 17.89 -3.14
C LEU A 193 -6.09 18.77 -2.12
N ALA A 194 -5.01 18.25 -1.52
CA ALA A 194 -4.21 19.00 -0.55
C ALA A 194 -3.38 20.12 -1.18
N PHE A 195 -2.94 19.94 -2.43
CA PHE A 195 -2.02 20.84 -3.14
C PHE A 195 -2.50 21.16 -4.55
N PRO A 196 -3.62 21.88 -4.72
CA PRO A 196 -4.08 22.29 -6.05
C PRO A 196 -3.10 23.27 -6.69
N ALA A 197 -2.80 23.08 -7.97
CA ALA A 197 -1.83 23.90 -8.70
C ALA A 197 -2.40 25.32 -8.92
N PRO A 198 -1.57 26.38 -8.88
CA PRO A 198 -2.03 27.76 -9.14
C PRO A 198 -2.68 27.93 -10.51
N VAL A 199 -2.19 27.17 -11.51
CA VAL A 199 -2.76 27.10 -12.85
C VAL A 199 -3.25 25.66 -13.08
N GLY A 200 -4.52 25.52 -13.45
CA GLY A 200 -5.15 24.21 -13.70
C GLY A 200 -5.66 23.47 -12.44
N GLY A 201 -5.44 24.01 -11.24
CA GLY A 201 -6.09 23.57 -10.00
C GLY A 201 -5.86 22.09 -9.68
N PHE A 202 -6.92 21.42 -9.23
CA PHE A 202 -6.92 20.00 -8.88
C PHE A 202 -6.47 19.11 -10.04
N LEU A 203 -7.00 19.32 -11.25
CA LEU A 203 -6.73 18.43 -12.39
C LEU A 203 -5.26 18.45 -12.81
N ALA A 204 -4.63 19.63 -12.78
CA ALA A 204 -3.20 19.74 -13.06
C ALA A 204 -2.34 19.05 -11.98
N SER A 205 -2.68 19.21 -10.71
CA SER A 205 -1.99 18.50 -9.61
C SER A 205 -2.19 16.99 -9.68
N PHE A 206 -3.42 16.54 -9.96
CA PHE A 206 -3.72 15.13 -10.13
C PHE A 206 -2.90 14.55 -11.28
N ALA A 207 -2.92 15.16 -12.47
CA ALA A 207 -2.13 14.71 -13.61
C ALA A 207 -0.62 14.67 -13.29
N LYS A 208 -0.11 15.60 -12.47
CA LYS A 208 1.28 15.60 -12.04
C LYS A 208 1.60 14.43 -11.11
N PHE A 209 0.85 14.23 -10.03
CA PHE A 209 1.08 13.11 -9.09
C PHE A 209 0.79 11.75 -9.76
N ALA A 210 -0.29 11.68 -10.53
CA ALA A 210 -0.70 10.54 -11.33
C ALA A 210 0.21 10.26 -12.55
N GLY A 211 1.06 11.22 -12.95
CA GLY A 211 2.10 10.98 -13.94
C GLY A 211 3.38 10.48 -13.29
N ILE A 212 3.79 11.13 -12.20
CA ILE A 212 5.07 10.84 -11.53
C ILE A 212 5.07 9.43 -10.92
N PHE A 213 4.04 9.04 -10.16
CA PHE A 213 4.10 7.70 -9.57
C PHE A 213 3.83 6.60 -10.61
N ALA A 214 3.18 6.84 -11.75
CA ALA A 214 2.85 5.79 -12.73
C ALA A 214 4.10 5.07 -13.24
N ILE A 215 5.21 5.80 -13.37
CA ILE A 215 6.52 5.27 -13.80
C ILE A 215 7.01 4.17 -12.85
N THR A 216 6.74 4.26 -11.56
CA THR A 216 7.18 3.28 -10.55
C THR A 216 6.08 2.32 -10.15
N GLN A 217 4.83 2.79 -10.04
CA GLN A 217 3.72 2.02 -9.50
C GLN A 217 3.09 1.06 -10.52
N VAL A 218 3.08 1.39 -11.82
CA VAL A 218 2.56 0.46 -12.84
C VAL A 218 3.43 -0.80 -12.94
N PRO A 219 4.77 -0.70 -13.06
CA PRO A 219 5.64 -1.89 -13.01
C PRO A 219 5.54 -2.66 -11.69
N LEU A 220 5.38 -1.94 -10.57
CA LEU A 220 5.24 -2.57 -9.25
C LEU A 220 3.94 -3.38 -9.17
N ALA A 221 2.80 -2.80 -9.55
CA ALA A 221 1.50 -3.46 -9.51
C ALA A 221 1.48 -4.74 -10.36
N ILE A 222 2.11 -4.73 -11.54
CA ILE A 222 2.25 -5.93 -12.37
C ILE A 222 3.12 -6.98 -11.67
N SER A 223 4.26 -6.56 -11.12
CA SER A 223 5.20 -7.44 -10.43
C SER A 223 4.58 -8.07 -9.17
N GLU A 224 3.88 -7.28 -8.38
CA GLU A 224 3.15 -7.72 -7.19
C GLU A 224 1.98 -8.64 -7.56
N GLY A 225 1.27 -8.36 -8.65
CA GLY A 225 0.26 -9.27 -9.20
C GLY A 225 0.83 -10.65 -9.52
N LEU A 226 1.98 -10.72 -10.21
CA LEU A 226 2.65 -11.99 -10.52
C LEU A 226 3.14 -12.70 -9.25
N LEU A 227 3.77 -11.97 -8.33
CA LEU A 227 4.23 -12.50 -7.04
C LEU A 227 3.06 -13.09 -6.25
N THR A 228 1.92 -12.41 -6.22
CA THR A 228 0.72 -12.82 -5.52
C THR A 228 0.15 -14.13 -6.11
N VAL A 229 0.20 -14.31 -7.43
CA VAL A 229 -0.15 -15.58 -8.07
C VAL A 229 0.82 -16.71 -7.68
N LEU A 230 2.12 -16.43 -7.63
CA LEU A 230 3.12 -17.43 -7.21
C LEU A 230 2.88 -17.87 -5.77
N VAL A 231 2.69 -16.92 -4.86
CA VAL A 231 2.37 -17.19 -3.45
C VAL A 231 1.06 -17.99 -3.33
N TRP A 232 0.03 -17.62 -4.09
CA TRP A 232 -1.22 -18.37 -4.09
C TRP A 232 -1.07 -19.81 -4.57
N ASN A 233 -0.34 -20.04 -5.65
CA ASN A 233 -0.08 -21.40 -6.15
C ASN A 233 0.72 -22.24 -5.14
N TRP A 234 1.69 -21.61 -4.46
CA TRP A 234 2.43 -22.25 -3.39
C TRP A 234 1.52 -22.62 -2.21
N LEU A 235 0.69 -21.70 -1.73
CA LEU A 235 -0.28 -21.96 -0.65
C LEU A 235 -1.25 -23.10 -1.00
N GLN A 236 -1.76 -23.13 -2.24
CA GLN A 236 -2.63 -24.24 -2.68
C GLN A 236 -1.92 -25.59 -2.73
N SER A 237 -0.61 -25.60 -3.01
CA SER A 237 0.15 -26.84 -3.17
C SER A 237 0.63 -27.42 -1.84
N TYR A 238 0.93 -26.58 -0.85
CA TYR A 238 1.57 -26.99 0.41
C TYR A 238 0.68 -26.84 1.65
N ASN A 239 -0.35 -25.99 1.61
CA ASN A 239 -1.24 -25.70 2.74
C ASN A 239 -2.74 -25.77 2.37
N PRO A 240 -3.22 -26.87 1.75
CA PRO A 240 -4.62 -26.98 1.35
C PRO A 240 -5.59 -26.98 2.54
N GLN A 241 -5.19 -27.55 3.68
CA GLN A 241 -6.02 -27.67 4.90
C GLN A 241 -6.28 -26.29 5.55
N GLU A 242 -5.26 -25.44 5.66
CA GLU A 242 -5.44 -24.07 6.16
C GLU A 242 -6.25 -23.20 5.19
N LEU A 243 -6.13 -23.44 3.88
CA LEU A 243 -6.95 -22.77 2.88
C LEU A 243 -8.43 -23.19 2.96
N GLU A 244 -8.70 -24.46 3.26
CA GLU A 244 -10.06 -24.95 3.52
C GLU A 244 -10.65 -24.32 4.77
N LEU A 245 -9.87 -24.19 5.86
CA LEU A 245 -10.30 -23.46 7.05
C LEU A 245 -10.71 -22.01 6.71
N LEU A 246 -9.88 -21.30 5.95
CA LEU A 246 -10.18 -19.94 5.48
C LEU A 246 -11.42 -19.88 4.56
N LYS A 247 -11.63 -20.89 3.71
CA LYS A 247 -12.82 -21.00 2.85
C LYS A 247 -14.09 -21.29 3.64
N LEU A 248 -14.04 -22.15 4.67
CA LEU A 248 -15.16 -22.45 5.56
C LEU A 248 -15.61 -21.20 6.31
N ILE A 249 -14.66 -20.41 6.82
CA ILE A 249 -14.95 -19.11 7.45
C ILE A 249 -15.57 -18.12 6.46
N LYS A 250 -15.14 -18.14 5.18
CA LYS A 250 -15.75 -17.32 4.12
C LYS A 250 -17.18 -17.75 3.79
N GLN A 251 -17.48 -19.05 3.84
CA GLN A 251 -18.82 -19.59 3.58
C GLN A 251 -19.82 -19.33 4.73
N GLU A 252 -19.41 -19.51 5.99
CA GLU A 252 -20.25 -19.13 7.16
C GLU A 252 -20.59 -17.64 7.19
N ARG A 253 -19.68 -16.80 6.69
CA ARG A 253 -19.89 -15.36 6.58
C ARG A 253 -20.93 -14.99 5.51
N GLN A 254 -20.98 -15.74 4.41
CA GLN A 254 -21.98 -15.54 3.35
C GLN A 254 -23.37 -16.02 3.75
N SER A 255 -23.50 -17.08 4.58
CA SER A 255 -24.81 -17.52 5.06
C SER A 255 -25.41 -16.57 6.10
N ASN A 256 -24.58 -16.04 7.02
CA ASN A 256 -25.03 -15.12 8.08
C ASN A 256 -25.36 -13.69 7.60
N GLU A 257 -24.91 -13.29 6.39
CA GLU A 257 -25.32 -12.02 5.76
C GLU A 257 -26.58 -12.18 4.87
N SER A 258 -27.09 -13.41 4.71
CA SER A 258 -28.29 -13.73 3.92
C SER A 258 -29.55 -14.05 4.75
N ILE A 259 -29.49 -13.83 6.06
CA ILE A 259 -30.60 -13.91 7.03
C ILE A 259 -30.77 -12.52 7.64
#